data_AF-A0A9Q1KQM0-F1
#
_entry.id   AF-A0A9Q1KQM0-F1
#
_cell.length_a   1.000
_cell.length_b   1.000
_cell.length_c   1.000
_cell.angle_alpha   90.00
_cell.angle_beta   90.00
_cell.angle_gamma   90.00
#
_symmetry.space_group_name_H-M   'P 1'
#
loop_
_entity.id
_entity.type
_entity.pdbx_description
1 polymer ?
#
loop_
_entity_poly.entity_id
_entity_poly.type
_entity_poly.pdbx_seq_one_letter_code
_entity_poly.pdbx_strand_id
1 'polypeptide(L)'
;MRAPLAFIRSLSSKLSVARRSTSSMVVPLVEESWFSQQVTAKFDTLKSSKCDVGSASWLCDVFGASVATQMLAQEFLDIASISLTDREMIEEYLEDNIELLDACNGLLEKMGIIQDYVYSIRGATRMLQGRSDPNVPTSRRAQEVLGKCNKVQKQCAELDKCGLKLCRMMRQKMPQDSNVWYDGRDFDIQEVVRVSREAAFVACHNLHRALSFKSKPRLMTVRSESSTPWLSIMDEDIKHQNRPMSWMMNELQQLVTVQQLLHDQVKLRKGSIHIDYDSVSRNCERLEKEMKALKENNFVRTSHEVV
;
A
#
# COMPACT_ATOMS: atom_id res chain seq x y z
N MET A 1 -26.41 64.93 -34.87
CA MET A 1 -25.94 64.98 -33.48
C MET A 1 -26.01 63.58 -32.89
N ARG A 2 -24.94 63.13 -32.22
CA ARG A 2 -24.74 61.77 -31.72
C ARG A 2 -25.14 61.65 -30.24
N ALA A 3 -25.82 60.53 -29.94
CA ALA A 3 -26.01 59.82 -28.65
C ALA A 3 -26.81 60.56 -27.54
N PRO A 4 -27.40 59.88 -26.51
CA PRO A 4 -27.16 58.49 -26.08
C PRO A 4 -28.37 57.68 -25.51
N LEU A 5 -28.17 56.35 -25.33
CA LEU A 5 -28.70 55.41 -24.30
C LEU A 5 -30.25 55.23 -24.18
N ALA A 6 -30.84 54.05 -23.97
CA ALA A 6 -30.55 53.05 -22.96
C ALA A 6 -31.40 51.77 -23.18
N PHE A 7 -30.84 50.63 -22.78
CA PHE A 7 -31.50 49.50 -22.09
C PHE A 7 -32.89 49.03 -22.55
N ILE A 8 -32.95 47.87 -23.21
CA ILE A 8 -33.92 46.81 -22.84
C ILE A 8 -33.23 45.44 -22.92
N ARG A 9 -32.94 44.88 -21.74
CA ARG A 9 -32.65 43.46 -21.48
C ARG A 9 -33.89 42.88 -20.80
N SER A 10 -34.63 42.03 -21.51
CA SER A 10 -35.73 41.13 -21.04
C SER A 10 -36.66 40.86 -22.23
N LEU A 11 -37.24 39.70 -22.51
CA LEU A 11 -37.38 38.40 -21.85
C LEU A 11 -37.78 37.38 -22.93
N SER A 12 -37.39 36.12 -22.72
CA SER A 12 -38.14 34.90 -23.01
C SER A 12 -39.21 34.90 -24.12
N SER A 13 -39.04 34.04 -25.12
CA SER A 13 -39.59 32.66 -25.06
C SER A 13 -39.76 32.02 -26.43
N LYS A 14 -39.60 30.68 -26.42
CA LYS A 14 -40.21 29.66 -27.28
C LYS A 14 -39.29 28.95 -28.28
N LEU A 15 -39.30 27.61 -28.06
CA LEU A 15 -39.00 26.49 -28.96
C LEU A 15 -37.58 25.94 -28.82
N SER A 16 -37.31 24.67 -28.55
CA SER A 16 -38.15 23.47 -28.37
C SER A 16 -37.16 22.33 -28.16
N VAL A 17 -37.13 21.66 -27.01
CA VAL A 17 -36.49 20.34 -26.89
C VAL A 17 -37.35 19.47 -26.01
N ALA A 18 -37.99 18.49 -26.67
CA ALA A 18 -38.76 17.44 -26.06
C ALA A 18 -37.92 16.69 -25.02
N ARG A 19 -38.41 16.68 -23.78
CA ARG A 19 -38.04 15.70 -22.76
C ARG A 19 -38.39 14.31 -23.29
N ARG A 20 -37.40 13.56 -23.75
CA ARG A 20 -37.48 12.10 -23.69
C ARG A 20 -37.17 11.71 -22.25
N SER A 21 -38.17 11.17 -21.58
CA SER A 21 -38.01 10.45 -20.32
C SER A 21 -36.91 9.41 -20.48
N THR A 22 -35.80 9.58 -19.77
CA THR A 22 -34.81 8.53 -19.57
C THR A 22 -35.48 7.47 -18.71
N SER A 23 -35.90 6.38 -19.36
CA SER A 23 -36.17 5.11 -18.69
C SER A 23 -34.98 4.84 -17.76
N SER A 24 -35.24 4.76 -16.46
CA SER A 24 -34.30 4.21 -15.49
C SER A 24 -34.14 2.73 -15.87
N MET A 25 -33.12 2.47 -16.68
CA MET A 25 -32.71 1.13 -17.03
C MET A 25 -32.17 0.54 -15.73
N VAL A 26 -33.03 -0.24 -15.06
CA VAL A 26 -32.67 -1.03 -13.88
C VAL A 26 -31.62 -2.02 -14.37
N VAL A 27 -30.35 -1.67 -14.17
CA VAL A 27 -29.24 -2.59 -14.39
C VAL A 27 -29.49 -3.76 -13.43
N PRO A 28 -29.64 -5.00 -13.95
CA PRO A 28 -29.76 -6.17 -13.08
C PRO A 28 -28.59 -6.17 -12.11
N LEU A 29 -28.88 -6.31 -10.82
CA LEU A 29 -27.85 -6.47 -9.80
C LEU A 29 -27.02 -7.68 -10.23
N VAL A 30 -25.74 -7.47 -10.51
CA VAL A 30 -24.82 -8.57 -10.86
C VAL A 30 -24.86 -9.54 -9.68
N GLU A 31 -25.30 -10.77 -9.89
CA GLU A 31 -25.26 -11.79 -8.85
C GLU A 31 -23.80 -12.04 -8.49
N GLU A 32 -23.42 -11.68 -7.27
CA GLU A 32 -22.08 -11.93 -6.75
C GLU A 32 -21.86 -13.42 -6.57
N SER A 33 -20.76 -13.96 -7.10
CA SER A 33 -20.40 -15.36 -6.90
C SER A 33 -20.17 -15.66 -5.41
N TRP A 34 -20.31 -16.93 -5.02
CA TRP A 34 -20.01 -17.36 -3.65
C TRP A 34 -18.60 -16.96 -3.21
N PHE A 35 -17.62 -17.08 -4.11
CA PHE A 35 -16.25 -16.67 -3.85
C PHE A 35 -16.16 -15.16 -3.60
N SER A 36 -16.77 -14.33 -4.46
CA SER A 36 -16.82 -12.88 -4.27
C SER A 36 -17.42 -12.47 -2.94
N GLN A 37 -18.51 -13.13 -2.52
CA GLN A 37 -19.17 -12.86 -1.24
C GLN A 37 -18.25 -13.17 -0.07
N GLN A 38 -17.53 -14.30 -0.11
CA GLN A 38 -16.59 -14.68 0.95
C GLN A 38 -15.41 -13.72 1.04
N VAL A 39 -14.83 -13.32 -0.10
CA VAL A 39 -13.75 -12.34 -0.14
C VAL A 39 -14.25 -10.98 0.38
N THR A 40 -15.41 -10.54 -0.09
CA THR A 40 -16.02 -9.28 0.35
C THR A 40 -16.25 -9.27 1.85
N ALA A 41 -16.75 -10.36 2.43
CA ALA A 41 -16.91 -10.49 3.87
C ALA A 41 -15.57 -10.35 4.62
N LYS A 42 -14.48 -10.93 4.11
CA LYS A 42 -13.14 -10.75 4.70
C LYS A 42 -12.68 -9.29 4.65
N PHE A 43 -12.85 -8.61 3.51
CA PHE A 43 -12.43 -7.21 3.36
C PHE A 43 -13.37 -6.22 4.09
N ASP A 44 -14.65 -6.54 4.28
CA ASP A 44 -15.57 -5.73 5.08
C ASP A 44 -15.23 -5.75 6.58
N THR A 45 -14.57 -6.82 7.08
CA THR A 45 -14.00 -6.79 8.43
C THR A 45 -12.92 -5.72 8.58
N LEU A 46 -12.22 -5.35 7.50
CA LEU A 46 -11.23 -4.26 7.51
C LEU A 46 -11.90 -2.89 7.66
N LYS A 47 -13.05 -2.67 7.00
CA LYS A 47 -13.82 -1.42 7.16
C LYS A 47 -14.36 -1.24 8.57
N SER A 48 -14.79 -2.33 9.18
CA SER A 48 -15.32 -2.33 10.55
C SER A 48 -14.21 -2.35 11.61
N SER A 49 -12.96 -2.59 11.20
CA SER A 49 -11.80 -2.48 12.09
C SER A 49 -11.65 -1.05 12.59
N LYS A 50 -11.40 -0.93 13.90
CA LYS A 50 -11.11 0.36 14.54
C LYS A 50 -9.67 0.83 14.28
N CYS A 51 -8.89 0.07 13.52
CA CYS A 51 -7.51 0.39 13.24
C CYS A 51 -7.41 1.54 12.24
N ASP A 52 -6.51 2.49 12.54
CA ASP A 52 -6.21 3.57 11.62
C ASP A 52 -5.67 3.01 10.30
N VAL A 53 -6.21 3.47 9.18
CA VAL A 53 -5.78 3.05 7.85
C VAL A 53 -4.27 3.32 7.69
N GLY A 54 -3.52 2.26 7.36
CA GLY A 54 -2.07 2.28 7.26
C GLY A 54 -1.31 1.98 8.56
N SER A 55 -2.00 1.74 9.70
CA SER A 55 -1.44 1.13 10.95
C SER A 55 -0.74 -0.20 10.69
N ALA A 56 0.21 -0.62 11.55
CA ALA A 56 0.74 -1.98 11.44
C ALA A 56 -0.37 -3.03 11.63
N SER A 57 -1.31 -2.78 12.55
CA SER A 57 -2.48 -3.64 12.75
C SER A 57 -3.37 -3.70 11.51
N TRP A 58 -3.68 -2.56 10.89
CA TRP A 58 -4.43 -2.54 9.63
C TRP A 58 -3.69 -3.28 8.51
N LEU A 59 -2.37 -3.09 8.38
CA LEU A 59 -1.56 -3.86 7.41
C LEU A 59 -1.62 -5.36 7.70
N CYS A 60 -1.50 -5.79 8.96
CA CYS A 60 -1.66 -7.18 9.36
C CYS A 60 -3.04 -7.73 9.00
N ASP A 61 -4.11 -6.93 9.18
CA ASP A 61 -5.46 -7.33 8.83
C ASP A 61 -5.61 -7.47 7.30
N VAL A 62 -5.02 -6.54 6.51
CA VAL A 62 -4.99 -6.63 5.03
C VAL A 62 -4.24 -7.89 4.57
N PHE A 63 -3.09 -8.21 5.17
CA PHE A 63 -2.39 -9.47 4.89
C PHE A 63 -3.22 -10.69 5.29
N GLY A 64 -3.89 -10.66 6.45
CA GLY A 64 -4.78 -11.72 6.88
C GLY A 64 -5.94 -11.96 5.90
N ALA A 65 -6.58 -10.89 5.42
CA ALA A 65 -7.62 -10.97 4.41
C ALA A 65 -7.08 -11.51 3.07
N SER A 66 -5.88 -11.08 2.66
CA SER A 66 -5.22 -11.57 1.46
C SER A 66 -4.85 -13.06 1.55
N VAL A 67 -4.31 -13.51 2.68
CA VAL A 67 -3.97 -14.93 2.89
C VAL A 67 -5.24 -15.77 2.88
N ALA A 68 -6.28 -15.34 3.59
CA ALA A 68 -7.58 -16.02 3.57
C ALA A 68 -8.17 -16.09 2.16
N THR A 69 -8.00 -15.04 1.35
CA THR A 69 -8.44 -15.04 -0.05
C THR A 69 -7.66 -16.04 -0.90
N GLN A 70 -6.34 -16.15 -0.69
CA GLN A 70 -5.49 -17.14 -1.38
C GLN A 70 -5.86 -18.58 -0.96
N MET A 71 -6.15 -18.82 0.32
CA MET A 71 -6.62 -20.12 0.81
C MET A 71 -7.97 -20.49 0.19
N LEU A 72 -8.94 -19.56 0.16
CA LEU A 72 -10.23 -19.78 -0.49
C LEU A 72 -10.08 -20.06 -1.99
N ALA A 73 -9.13 -19.38 -2.65
CA ALA A 73 -8.86 -19.62 -4.05
C ALA A 73 -8.30 -21.02 -4.29
N GLN A 74 -7.37 -21.47 -3.43
CA GLN A 74 -6.86 -22.83 -3.47
C GLN A 74 -7.96 -23.86 -3.24
N GLU A 75 -8.79 -23.70 -2.19
CA GLU A 75 -9.92 -24.59 -1.91
C GLU A 75 -10.89 -24.70 -3.09
N PHE A 76 -11.14 -23.57 -3.77
CA PHE A 76 -11.98 -23.54 -4.96
C PHE A 76 -11.33 -24.30 -6.13
N LEU A 77 -10.05 -24.04 -6.40
CA LEU A 77 -9.31 -24.70 -7.49
C LEU A 77 -9.19 -26.21 -7.28
N ASP A 78 -9.12 -26.68 -6.05
CA ASP A 78 -9.03 -28.12 -5.71
C ASP A 78 -10.30 -28.90 -6.09
N ILE A 79 -11.47 -28.25 -6.08
CA ILE A 79 -12.77 -28.86 -6.42
C ILE A 79 -13.28 -28.50 -7.82
N ALA A 80 -12.61 -27.54 -8.49
CA ALA A 80 -13.02 -27.05 -9.79
C ALA A 80 -12.73 -28.07 -10.90
N SER A 81 -13.62 -28.13 -11.89
CA SER A 81 -13.38 -28.87 -13.13
C SER A 81 -12.56 -28.00 -14.08
N ILE A 82 -11.24 -28.18 -14.09
CA ILE A 82 -10.29 -27.36 -14.86
C ILE A 82 -10.28 -27.78 -16.34
N SER A 83 -10.59 -26.85 -17.25
CA SER A 83 -10.43 -27.03 -18.70
C SER A 83 -8.99 -26.77 -19.17
N LEU A 84 -8.70 -27.03 -20.45
CA LEU A 84 -7.38 -26.72 -21.03
C LEU A 84 -7.10 -25.21 -21.04
N THR A 85 -8.11 -24.37 -21.27
CA THR A 85 -7.98 -22.91 -21.25
C THR A 85 -7.73 -22.39 -19.83
N ASP A 86 -8.40 -22.98 -18.83
CA ASP A 86 -8.19 -22.64 -17.42
C ASP A 86 -6.79 -22.96 -16.96
N ARG A 87 -6.20 -24.04 -17.50
CA ARG A 87 -4.85 -24.47 -17.14
C ARG A 87 -3.80 -23.41 -17.46
N GLU A 88 -3.86 -22.79 -18.64
CA GLU A 88 -2.91 -21.72 -19.01
C GLU A 88 -3.03 -20.52 -18.06
N MET A 89 -4.27 -20.14 -17.70
CA MET A 89 -4.54 -19.05 -16.76
C MET A 89 -4.04 -19.36 -15.33
N ILE A 90 -4.25 -20.60 -14.88
CA ILE A 90 -3.77 -21.07 -13.57
C ILE A 90 -2.24 -21.12 -13.56
N GLU A 91 -1.60 -21.56 -14.66
CA GLU A 91 -0.14 -21.55 -14.79
C GLU A 91 0.42 -20.12 -14.70
N GLU A 92 -0.16 -19.14 -15.42
CA GLU A 92 0.22 -17.72 -15.28
C GLU A 92 0.03 -17.20 -13.85
N TYR A 93 -1.07 -17.55 -13.20
CA TYR A 93 -1.35 -17.19 -11.81
C TYR A 93 -0.34 -17.78 -10.82
N LEU A 94 0.09 -19.02 -11.02
CA LEU A 94 1.13 -19.64 -10.19
C LEU A 94 2.50 -18.98 -10.42
N GLU A 95 2.82 -18.61 -11.65
CA GLU A 95 4.02 -17.81 -11.95
C GLU A 95 3.97 -16.44 -11.24
N ASP A 96 2.84 -15.74 -11.30
CA ASP A 96 2.61 -14.50 -10.56
C ASP A 96 2.81 -14.69 -9.05
N ASN A 97 2.33 -15.80 -8.49
CA ASN A 97 2.50 -16.10 -7.06
C ASN A 97 3.98 -16.31 -6.69
N ILE A 98 4.78 -16.96 -7.54
CA ILE A 98 6.23 -17.09 -7.34
C ILE A 98 6.87 -15.69 -7.30
N GLU A 99 6.54 -14.84 -8.27
CA GLU A 99 7.05 -13.47 -8.32
C GLU A 99 6.61 -12.63 -7.11
N LEU A 100 5.40 -12.86 -6.61
CA LEU A 100 4.87 -12.21 -5.42
C LEU A 100 5.61 -12.65 -4.15
N LEU A 101 5.91 -13.95 -4.02
CA LEU A 101 6.71 -14.48 -2.91
C LEU A 101 8.12 -13.88 -2.91
N ASP A 102 8.76 -13.75 -4.08
CA ASP A 102 10.04 -13.06 -4.22
C ASP A 102 9.94 -11.59 -3.77
N ALA A 103 8.85 -10.90 -4.14
CA ALA A 103 8.61 -9.54 -3.70
C ALA A 103 8.42 -9.47 -2.16
N CYS A 104 7.67 -10.40 -1.56
CA CYS A 104 7.52 -10.52 -0.11
C CYS A 104 8.86 -10.71 0.60
N ASN A 105 9.72 -11.60 0.08
CA ASN A 105 11.06 -11.80 0.62
C ASN A 105 11.90 -10.51 0.57
N GLY A 106 11.86 -9.79 -0.54
CA GLY A 106 12.53 -8.48 -0.65
C GLY A 106 11.95 -7.42 0.32
N LEU A 107 10.65 -7.45 0.60
CA LEU A 107 10.04 -6.57 1.60
C LEU A 107 10.44 -6.94 3.03
N LEU A 108 10.56 -8.22 3.35
CA LEU A 108 11.05 -8.70 4.64
C LEU A 108 12.51 -8.31 4.87
N GLU A 109 13.37 -8.46 3.85
CA GLU A 109 14.74 -7.98 3.88
C GLU A 109 14.78 -6.47 4.13
N LYS A 110 13.95 -5.71 3.40
CA LYS A 110 13.84 -4.26 3.56
C LYS A 110 13.40 -3.86 4.98
N MET A 111 12.49 -4.61 5.61
CA MET A 111 12.15 -4.41 7.02
C MET A 111 13.36 -4.63 7.93
N GLY A 112 14.18 -5.66 7.70
CA GLY A 112 15.42 -5.84 8.46
C GLY A 112 16.35 -4.64 8.36
N ILE A 113 16.57 -4.15 7.13
CA ILE A 113 17.42 -2.99 6.87
C ILE A 113 16.89 -1.71 7.55
N ILE A 114 15.58 -1.49 7.56
CA ILE A 114 14.98 -0.34 8.25
C ILE A 114 15.13 -0.47 9.77
N GLN A 115 15.08 -1.67 10.35
CA GLN A 115 15.35 -1.85 11.78
C GLN A 115 16.78 -1.44 12.14
N ASP A 116 17.76 -1.85 11.33
CA ASP A 116 19.16 -1.45 11.51
C ASP A 116 19.36 0.06 11.37
N TYR A 117 18.61 0.69 10.46
CA TYR A 117 18.57 2.15 10.31
C TYR A 117 18.08 2.85 11.57
N VAL A 118 16.95 2.39 12.13
CA VAL A 118 16.35 2.94 13.35
C VAL A 118 17.29 2.78 14.54
N TYR A 119 17.88 1.59 14.70
CA TYR A 119 18.85 1.30 15.74
C TYR A 119 20.08 2.23 15.64
N SER A 120 20.57 2.47 14.43
CA SER A 120 21.71 3.36 14.16
C SER A 120 21.40 4.81 14.54
N ILE A 121 20.22 5.33 14.17
CA ILE A 121 19.79 6.68 14.58
C ILE A 121 19.70 6.76 16.09
N ARG A 122 19.01 5.82 16.74
CA ARG A 122 18.86 5.80 18.20
C ARG A 122 20.21 5.77 18.91
N GLY A 123 21.16 4.99 18.41
CA GLY A 123 22.53 4.93 18.90
C GLY A 123 23.25 6.28 18.79
N ALA A 124 23.17 6.93 17.62
CA ALA A 124 23.78 8.25 17.40
C ALA A 124 23.13 9.34 18.28
N THR A 125 21.80 9.33 18.38
CA THR A 125 21.01 10.23 19.24
C THR A 125 21.46 10.11 20.70
N ARG A 126 21.58 8.88 21.23
CA ARG A 126 22.07 8.65 22.61
C ARG A 126 23.51 9.13 22.84
N MET A 127 24.39 9.03 21.84
CA MET A 127 25.76 9.55 21.95
C MET A 127 25.81 11.08 22.08
N LEU A 128 24.85 11.76 21.48
CA LEU A 128 24.78 13.22 21.42
C LEU A 128 23.89 13.83 22.52
N GLN A 129 22.95 13.06 23.07
CA GLN A 129 21.99 13.52 24.08
C GLN A 129 22.69 14.02 25.35
N GLY A 130 22.19 15.15 25.89
CA GLY A 130 22.69 15.74 27.13
C GLY A 130 24.06 16.42 27.01
N ARG A 131 24.60 16.56 25.79
CA ARG A 131 25.91 17.18 25.54
C ARG A 131 25.75 18.44 24.71
N SER A 132 25.91 19.60 25.34
CA SER A 132 25.94 20.88 24.64
C SER A 132 27.16 21.02 23.72
N ASP A 133 28.27 20.35 24.06
CA ASP A 133 29.48 20.23 23.25
C ASP A 133 30.07 18.80 23.37
N PRO A 134 29.64 17.86 22.51
CA PRO A 134 30.17 16.50 22.52
C PRO A 134 31.65 16.47 22.12
N ASN A 135 32.49 15.83 22.94
CA ASN A 135 33.92 15.71 22.66
C ASN A 135 34.22 15.13 21.27
N VAL A 136 35.39 15.48 20.72
CA VAL A 136 35.78 15.13 19.34
C VAL A 136 35.63 13.64 19.02
N PRO A 137 36.02 12.69 19.90
CA PRO A 137 35.82 11.26 19.64
C PRO A 137 34.35 10.84 19.56
N THR A 138 33.49 11.37 20.44
CA THR A 138 32.05 11.04 20.44
C THR A 138 31.38 11.58 19.19
N SER A 139 31.69 12.82 18.81
CA SER A 139 31.18 13.45 17.59
C SER A 139 31.60 12.68 16.34
N ARG A 140 32.87 12.26 16.26
CA ARG A 140 33.34 11.42 15.14
C ARG A 140 32.59 10.09 15.06
N ARG A 141 32.41 9.40 16.19
CA ARG A 141 31.70 8.11 16.22
C ARG A 141 30.22 8.26 15.83
N ALA A 142 29.54 9.30 16.33
CA ALA A 142 28.17 9.59 15.95
C ALA A 142 28.07 9.89 14.44
N GLN A 143 29.02 10.66 13.90
CA GLN A 143 29.10 10.95 12.48
C GLN A 143 29.29 9.70 11.63
N GLU A 144 30.15 8.77 12.04
CA GLU A 144 30.36 7.50 11.35
C GLU A 144 29.08 6.64 11.33
N VAL A 145 28.36 6.57 12.44
CA VAL A 145 27.08 5.86 12.53
C VAL A 145 26.04 6.50 11.59
N LEU A 146 25.88 7.83 11.65
CA LEU A 146 24.96 8.56 10.77
C LEU A 146 25.36 8.46 9.30
N GLY A 147 26.66 8.37 9.00
CA GLY A 147 27.18 8.16 7.65
C GLY A 147 26.81 6.78 7.09
N LYS A 148 26.70 5.74 7.94
CA LYS A 148 26.19 4.42 7.55
C LYS A 148 24.70 4.46 7.22
N CYS A 149 23.91 5.28 7.91
CA CYS A 149 22.49 5.46 7.61
C CYS A 149 22.22 5.90 6.15
N ASN A 150 23.09 6.73 5.57
CA ASN A 150 22.99 7.11 4.16
C ASN A 150 23.21 5.92 3.20
N LYS A 151 24.07 4.96 3.58
CA LYS A 151 24.27 3.73 2.79
C LYS A 151 23.05 2.83 2.87
N VAL A 152 22.46 2.71 4.06
CA VAL A 152 21.22 1.96 4.29
C VAL A 152 20.08 2.50 3.43
N GLN A 153 19.89 3.83 3.37
CA GLN A 153 18.87 4.42 2.49
C GLN A 153 19.08 4.07 1.01
N LYS A 154 20.33 4.02 0.55
CA LYS A 154 20.66 3.60 -0.84
C LYS A 154 20.33 2.13 -1.08
N GLN A 155 20.66 1.24 -0.13
CA GLN A 155 20.31 -0.18 -0.22
C GLN A 155 18.79 -0.37 -0.28
N CYS A 156 18.02 0.34 0.56
CA CYS A 156 16.56 0.29 0.46
C CYS A 156 16.01 0.86 -0.85
N ALA A 157 16.67 1.84 -1.47
CA ALA A 157 16.30 2.34 -2.78
C ALA A 157 16.58 1.34 -3.91
N GLU A 158 17.53 0.42 -3.74
CA GLU A 158 17.75 -0.69 -4.68
C GLU A 158 16.65 -1.75 -4.55
N LEU A 159 16.22 -2.05 -3.32
CA LEU A 159 15.06 -2.91 -3.04
C LEU A 159 13.72 -2.28 -3.45
N ASP A 160 13.67 -0.98 -3.75
CA ASP A 160 12.48 -0.36 -4.34
C ASP A 160 12.13 -0.88 -5.74
N LYS A 161 13.06 -1.61 -6.39
CA LYS A 161 12.80 -2.33 -7.64
C LYS A 161 11.67 -3.36 -7.48
N CYS A 162 11.52 -3.98 -6.30
CA CYS A 162 10.41 -4.88 -5.99
C CYS A 162 9.05 -4.15 -6.15
N GLY A 163 8.97 -2.89 -5.73
CA GLY A 163 7.77 -2.08 -5.91
C GLY A 163 7.41 -1.82 -7.37
N LEU A 164 8.41 -1.64 -8.24
CA LEU A 164 8.19 -1.50 -9.68
C LEU A 164 7.69 -2.80 -10.31
N LYS A 165 8.20 -3.96 -9.84
CA LYS A 165 7.73 -5.28 -10.26
C LYS A 165 6.27 -5.49 -9.86
N LEU A 166 5.93 -5.25 -8.59
CA LEU A 166 4.54 -5.29 -8.09
C LEU A 166 3.60 -4.40 -8.91
N CYS A 167 4.03 -3.18 -9.24
CA CYS A 167 3.25 -2.26 -10.06
C CYS A 167 3.09 -2.74 -11.52
N ARG A 168 4.07 -3.48 -12.06
CA ARG A 168 3.99 -4.04 -13.41
C ARG A 168 2.99 -5.19 -13.45
N MET A 169 3.07 -6.10 -12.48
CA MET A 169 2.17 -7.26 -12.38
C MET A 169 0.72 -6.82 -12.22
N MET A 170 0.46 -5.83 -11.36
CA MET A 170 -0.89 -5.26 -11.21
C MET A 170 -1.45 -4.61 -12.49
N ARG A 171 -0.58 -4.21 -13.43
CA ARG A 171 -0.98 -3.60 -14.71
C ARG A 171 -1.06 -4.59 -15.85
N GLN A 172 -0.55 -5.81 -15.67
CA GLN A 172 -0.75 -6.86 -16.65
C GLN A 172 -2.24 -7.15 -16.68
N LYS A 173 -2.89 -6.79 -17.79
CA LYS A 173 -4.25 -7.24 -18.03
C LYS A 173 -4.17 -8.75 -18.15
N MET A 174 -4.95 -9.48 -17.35
CA MET A 174 -5.19 -10.88 -17.65
C MET A 174 -5.75 -10.96 -19.08
N PRO A 175 -5.37 -11.97 -19.87
CA PRO A 175 -5.94 -12.19 -21.20
C PRO A 175 -7.46 -12.27 -21.09
N GLN A 176 -8.14 -11.15 -21.38
CA GLN A 176 -9.58 -11.16 -21.56
C GLN A 176 -9.78 -11.61 -23.00
N ASP A 177 -9.97 -12.91 -23.18
CA ASP A 177 -10.34 -13.44 -24.49
C ASP A 177 -11.78 -12.99 -24.78
N SER A 178 -11.86 -11.80 -25.36
CA SER A 178 -13.06 -10.94 -25.41
C SER A 178 -14.16 -11.42 -26.36
N ASN A 179 -14.03 -12.62 -26.94
CA ASN A 179 -14.97 -13.12 -27.95
C ASN A 179 -15.47 -14.55 -27.71
N VAL A 180 -15.12 -15.20 -26.60
CA VAL A 180 -15.66 -16.52 -26.27
C VAL A 180 -16.86 -16.34 -25.34
N TRP A 181 -18.04 -16.73 -25.81
CA TRP A 181 -19.24 -16.79 -24.97
C TRP A 181 -19.06 -17.95 -24.00
N TYR A 182 -18.69 -17.62 -22.76
CA TYR A 182 -18.43 -18.59 -21.71
C TYR A 182 -19.75 -19.21 -21.18
N ASP A 183 -19.77 -20.54 -21.03
CA ASP A 183 -20.72 -21.24 -20.15
C ASP A 183 -20.47 -20.72 -18.72
N GLY A 184 -21.52 -20.56 -17.90
CA GLY A 184 -21.47 -19.85 -16.62
C GLY A 184 -20.47 -20.40 -15.57
N ARG A 185 -19.76 -21.48 -15.87
CA ARG A 185 -18.70 -22.07 -15.04
C ARG A 185 -17.30 -21.47 -15.26
N ASP A 186 -16.97 -21.02 -16.47
CA ASP A 186 -15.62 -20.45 -16.74
C ASP A 186 -15.46 -19.06 -16.10
N PHE A 187 -16.58 -18.41 -15.79
CA PHE A 187 -16.59 -17.15 -15.04
C PHE A 187 -16.04 -17.29 -13.62
N ASP A 188 -16.18 -18.47 -13.01
CA ASP A 188 -15.83 -18.68 -11.60
C ASP A 188 -14.30 -18.81 -11.40
N ILE A 189 -13.59 -19.56 -12.25
CA ILE A 189 -12.13 -19.73 -12.14
C ILE A 189 -11.41 -18.40 -12.44
N GLN A 190 -11.83 -17.70 -13.50
CA GLN A 190 -11.24 -16.41 -13.86
C GLN A 190 -11.41 -15.38 -12.75
N GLU A 191 -12.60 -15.34 -12.11
CA GLU A 191 -12.84 -14.47 -10.97
C GLU A 191 -11.92 -14.83 -9.79
N VAL A 192 -11.84 -16.12 -9.44
CA VAL A 192 -11.04 -16.62 -8.31
C VAL A 192 -9.57 -16.25 -8.47
N VAL A 193 -9.01 -16.52 -9.65
CA VAL A 193 -7.62 -16.18 -9.98
C VAL A 193 -7.40 -14.67 -9.94
N ARG A 194 -8.26 -13.88 -10.58
CA ARG A 194 -8.12 -12.42 -10.61
C ARG A 194 -8.19 -11.82 -9.21
N VAL A 195 -9.22 -12.16 -8.44
CA VAL A 195 -9.48 -11.56 -7.14
C VAL A 195 -8.41 -11.96 -6.12
N SER A 196 -7.97 -13.22 -6.12
CA SER A 196 -6.87 -13.65 -5.26
C SER A 196 -5.57 -12.94 -5.60
N ARG A 197 -5.23 -12.86 -6.88
CA ARG A 197 -4.09 -12.11 -7.41
C ARG A 197 -4.12 -10.65 -6.94
N GLU A 198 -5.23 -9.95 -7.18
CA GLU A 198 -5.39 -8.55 -6.79
C GLU A 198 -5.28 -8.33 -5.28
N ALA A 199 -5.94 -9.17 -4.46
CA ALA A 199 -5.86 -9.07 -3.00
C ALA A 199 -4.41 -9.14 -2.50
N ALA A 200 -3.62 -10.05 -3.05
CA ALA A 200 -2.23 -10.26 -2.68
C ALA A 200 -1.31 -9.13 -3.17
N PHE A 201 -1.58 -8.58 -4.36
CA PHE A 201 -0.90 -7.37 -4.82
C PHE A 201 -1.16 -6.17 -3.93
N VAL A 202 -2.41 -5.95 -3.52
CA VAL A 202 -2.73 -4.79 -2.70
C VAL A 202 -2.04 -4.89 -1.33
N ALA A 203 -2.02 -6.06 -0.71
CA ALA A 203 -1.29 -6.27 0.55
C ALA A 203 0.21 -5.95 0.40
N CYS A 204 0.87 -6.53 -0.60
CA CYS A 204 2.29 -6.31 -0.86
C CYS A 204 2.60 -4.86 -1.25
N HIS A 205 1.73 -4.22 -2.04
CA HIS A 205 1.89 -2.82 -2.44
C HIS A 205 1.81 -1.87 -1.24
N ASN A 206 0.86 -2.09 -0.34
CA ASN A 206 0.72 -1.25 0.86
C ASN A 206 1.92 -1.41 1.80
N LEU A 207 2.43 -2.63 1.98
CA LEU A 207 3.67 -2.84 2.74
C LEU A 207 4.87 -2.18 2.07
N HIS A 208 5.04 -2.37 0.76
CA HIS A 208 6.10 -1.72 0.00
C HIS A 208 6.08 -0.21 0.19
N ARG A 209 4.88 0.39 0.13
CA ARG A 209 4.68 1.80 0.37
C ARG A 209 5.08 2.17 1.79
N ALA A 210 4.57 1.48 2.82
CA ALA A 210 4.87 1.75 4.23
C ALA A 210 6.38 1.73 4.57
N LEU A 211 7.16 0.94 3.82
CA LEU A 211 8.61 0.80 3.99
C LEU A 211 9.43 1.77 3.11
N SER A 212 8.81 2.72 2.42
CA SER A 212 9.53 3.64 1.51
C SER A 212 10.16 4.82 2.25
N PHE A 213 11.45 5.07 2.05
CA PHE A 213 12.11 6.29 2.54
C PHE A 213 11.69 7.57 1.79
N LYS A 214 10.98 7.43 0.67
CA LYS A 214 10.50 8.55 -0.14
C LYS A 214 9.00 8.65 -0.01
N SER A 215 8.49 9.86 0.24
CA SER A 215 7.09 10.20 0.03
C SER A 215 6.77 10.08 -1.47
N LYS A 216 6.33 8.90 -1.92
CA LYS A 216 5.89 8.71 -3.30
C LYS A 216 4.51 9.38 -3.44
N PRO A 217 4.35 10.41 -4.30
CA PRO A 217 3.20 11.31 -4.23
C PRO A 217 1.86 10.73 -4.73
N ARG A 218 1.75 9.46 -5.12
CA ARG A 218 0.48 8.90 -5.62
C ARG A 218 0.33 7.43 -5.25
N LEU A 219 -0.82 7.08 -4.68
CA LEU A 219 -1.30 5.71 -4.75
C LEU A 219 -1.74 5.45 -6.19
N MET A 220 -1.41 4.28 -6.74
CA MET A 220 -1.95 3.92 -8.05
C MET A 220 -3.44 3.64 -7.87
N THR A 221 -4.27 4.43 -8.53
CA THR A 221 -5.69 4.12 -8.68
C THR A 221 -5.78 2.83 -9.47
N VAL A 222 -6.27 1.77 -8.83
CA VAL A 222 -6.59 0.52 -9.52
C VAL A 222 -7.80 0.85 -10.38
N ARG A 223 -7.56 1.17 -11.65
CA ARG A 223 -8.65 1.26 -12.64
C ARG A 223 -9.07 -0.17 -12.95
N SER A 224 -9.89 -0.75 -12.07
CA SER A 224 -10.60 -1.98 -12.41
C SER A 224 -11.80 -1.60 -13.28
N GLU A 225 -11.84 -2.13 -14.49
CA GLU A 225 -12.99 -2.04 -15.38
C GLU A 225 -14.16 -2.89 -14.85
N SER A 226 -13.88 -3.86 -13.96
CA SER A 226 -14.86 -4.60 -13.17
C SER A 226 -15.04 -3.95 -11.80
N SER A 227 -16.23 -3.42 -11.53
CA SER A 227 -16.62 -2.91 -10.21
C SER A 227 -16.82 -4.08 -9.23
N THR A 228 -15.75 -4.76 -8.82
CA THR A 228 -15.86 -5.68 -7.68
C THR A 228 -16.04 -4.86 -6.39
N PRO A 229 -17.06 -5.15 -5.58
CA PRO A 229 -17.40 -4.38 -4.38
C PRO A 229 -16.21 -4.23 -3.44
N TRP A 230 -15.39 -5.27 -3.28
CA TRP A 230 -14.23 -5.25 -2.39
C TRP A 230 -13.08 -4.36 -2.90
N LEU A 231 -12.92 -4.18 -4.22
CA LEU A 231 -11.96 -3.20 -4.76
C LEU A 231 -12.39 -1.76 -4.47
N SER A 232 -13.69 -1.49 -4.44
CA SER A 232 -14.20 -0.17 -4.07
C SER A 232 -13.86 0.19 -2.61
N ILE A 233 -13.75 -0.80 -1.72
CA ILE A 233 -13.29 -0.63 -0.34
C ILE A 233 -11.90 -0.04 -0.33
N MET A 234 -11.02 -0.64 -1.12
CA MET A 234 -9.64 -0.19 -1.20
C MET A 234 -9.55 1.14 -1.96
N ASP A 235 -10.36 1.34 -3.02
CA ASP A 235 -10.36 2.56 -3.84
C ASP A 235 -10.98 3.79 -3.14
N GLU A 236 -12.00 3.61 -2.28
CA GLU A 236 -12.54 4.70 -1.44
C GLU A 236 -11.54 5.12 -0.35
N ASP A 237 -10.88 4.15 0.29
CA ASP A 237 -9.78 4.41 1.21
C ASP A 237 -8.61 5.10 0.49
N ILE A 238 -8.41 4.84 -0.81
CA ILE A 238 -7.44 5.51 -1.68
C ILE A 238 -7.87 6.93 -2.07
N LYS A 239 -9.15 7.16 -2.36
CA LYS A 239 -9.67 8.48 -2.75
C LYS A 239 -9.72 9.45 -1.58
N HIS A 240 -9.88 8.96 -0.36
CA HIS A 240 -9.79 9.77 0.85
C HIS A 240 -8.35 10.07 1.32
N GLN A 241 -7.31 9.65 0.56
CA GLN A 241 -5.87 9.85 0.86
C GLN A 241 -5.29 11.23 0.59
N ASN A 242 -6.10 12.28 0.44
CA ASN A 242 -5.54 13.64 0.58
C ASN A 242 -5.05 13.93 2.01
N ARG A 243 -5.25 12.99 2.95
CA ARG A 243 -4.55 12.94 4.24
C ARG A 243 -3.22 12.16 4.11
N PRO A 244 -2.14 12.61 4.77
CA PRO A 244 -0.83 11.95 4.69
C PRO A 244 -0.93 10.48 5.17
N MET A 245 -1.06 9.57 4.22
CA MET A 245 -1.37 8.16 4.48
C MET A 245 -0.10 7.36 4.83
N SER A 246 -0.28 6.53 5.86
CA SER A 246 0.70 5.72 6.58
C SER A 246 1.50 6.55 7.59
N TRP A 247 1.14 6.41 8.86
CA TRP A 247 1.96 6.86 9.98
C TRP A 247 3.39 6.35 9.77
N MET A 248 3.63 5.05 9.53
CA MET A 248 4.98 4.48 9.31
C MET A 248 5.81 5.28 8.29
N MET A 249 5.18 5.77 7.21
CA MET A 249 5.83 6.69 6.27
C MET A 249 6.18 8.03 6.87
N ASN A 250 5.29 8.63 7.66
CA ASN A 250 5.54 9.84 8.42
C ASN A 250 6.66 9.65 9.46
N GLU A 251 6.66 8.59 10.28
CA GLU A 251 7.76 8.39 11.25
C GLU A 251 9.08 8.08 10.55
N LEU A 252 9.10 7.24 9.52
CA LEU A 252 10.32 6.93 8.78
C LEU A 252 10.86 8.19 8.07
N GLN A 253 9.99 8.99 7.46
CA GLN A 253 10.36 10.24 6.81
C GLN A 253 10.84 11.29 7.84
N GLN A 254 10.19 11.38 9.00
CA GLN A 254 10.65 12.24 10.10
C GLN A 254 12.03 11.81 10.58
N LEU A 255 12.28 10.50 10.72
CA LEU A 255 13.59 9.97 11.08
C LEU A 255 14.67 10.27 10.03
N VAL A 256 14.34 10.24 8.74
CA VAL A 256 15.24 10.70 7.67
C VAL A 256 15.61 12.17 7.86
N THR A 257 14.63 13.04 8.06
CA THR A 257 14.86 14.46 8.29
C THR A 257 15.72 14.70 9.52
N VAL A 258 15.42 14.02 10.63
CA VAL A 258 16.20 14.06 11.87
C VAL A 258 17.63 13.59 11.64
N GLN A 259 17.82 12.47 10.92
CA GLN A 259 19.14 11.93 10.63
C GLN A 259 19.98 12.89 9.81
N GLN A 260 19.39 13.56 8.80
CA GLN A 260 20.08 14.60 8.01
C GLN A 260 20.48 15.79 8.90
N LEU A 261 19.56 16.26 9.75
CA LEU A 261 19.83 17.35 10.69
C LEU A 261 20.95 16.99 11.68
N LEU A 262 20.90 15.79 12.29
CA LEU A 262 21.94 15.29 13.19
C LEU A 262 23.29 15.21 12.48
N HIS A 263 23.31 14.67 11.26
CA HIS A 263 24.53 14.52 10.48
C HIS A 263 25.17 15.88 10.15
N ASP A 264 24.38 16.84 9.69
CA ASP A 264 24.87 18.16 9.33
C ASP A 264 25.34 18.97 10.54
N GLN A 265 24.65 18.84 11.67
CA GLN A 265 25.07 19.48 12.92
C GLN A 265 26.40 18.93 13.43
N VAL A 266 26.55 17.61 13.49
CA VAL A 266 27.80 16.96 13.91
C VAL A 266 28.95 17.33 12.97
N LYS A 267 28.67 17.41 11.66
CA LYS A 267 29.68 17.77 10.64
C LYS A 267 30.12 19.23 10.74
N LEU A 268 29.19 20.15 10.97
CA LEU A 268 29.48 21.60 10.97
C LEU A 268 29.92 22.13 12.34
N ARG A 269 29.83 21.34 13.41
CA ARG A 269 30.03 21.77 14.81
C ARG A 269 29.32 23.10 15.13
N LYS A 270 28.15 23.33 14.51
CA LYS A 270 27.35 24.53 14.79
C LYS A 270 26.82 24.43 16.22
N GLY A 271 26.78 25.58 16.91
CA GLY A 271 26.43 25.72 18.33
C GLY A 271 25.09 25.10 18.74
N SER A 272 24.82 25.17 20.06
CA SER A 272 23.81 24.41 20.82
C SER A 272 22.76 23.65 20.01
N ILE A 273 22.84 22.32 20.09
CA ILE A 273 21.92 21.40 19.42
C ILE A 273 20.49 21.66 19.90
N HIS A 274 19.63 22.14 19.01
CA HIS A 274 18.19 22.26 19.25
C HIS A 274 17.44 21.11 18.58
N ILE A 275 17.85 19.88 18.90
CA ILE A 275 17.14 18.67 18.52
C ILE A 275 16.39 18.18 19.74
N ASP A 276 15.08 17.98 19.57
CA ASP A 276 14.26 17.31 20.57
C ASP A 276 14.60 15.81 20.58
N TYR A 277 15.65 15.45 21.33
CA TYR A 277 16.12 14.07 21.48
C TYR A 277 15.02 13.12 21.98
N ASP A 278 14.08 13.62 22.78
CA ASP A 278 12.97 12.82 23.33
C ASP A 278 11.94 12.52 22.25
N SER A 279 11.66 13.47 21.34
CA SER A 279 10.87 13.21 20.14
C SER A 279 11.53 12.15 19.24
N VAL A 280 12.84 12.25 19.01
CA VAL A 280 13.58 11.26 18.20
C VAL A 280 13.51 9.87 18.83
N SER A 281 13.74 9.75 20.15
CA SER A 281 13.68 8.47 20.84
C SER A 281 12.28 7.85 20.78
N ARG A 282 11.23 8.66 21.00
CA ARG A 282 9.83 8.21 20.89
C ARG A 282 9.49 7.73 19.48
N ASN A 283 9.98 8.41 18.45
CA ASN A 283 9.78 8.01 17.05
C ASN A 283 10.49 6.69 16.73
N CYS A 284 11.74 6.51 17.19
CA CYS A 284 12.45 5.23 17.05
C CYS A 284 11.69 4.09 17.75
N GLU A 285 11.26 4.29 19.00
CA GLU A 285 10.55 3.26 19.78
C GLU A 285 9.20 2.89 19.18
N ARG A 286 8.46 3.88 18.66
CA ARG A 286 7.21 3.64 17.93
C ARG A 286 7.46 2.78 16.69
N LEU A 287 8.44 3.16 15.87
CA LEU A 287 8.75 2.41 14.65
C LEU A 287 9.24 0.99 14.95
N GLU A 288 10.11 0.81 15.97
CA GLU A 288 10.54 -0.51 16.44
C GLU A 288 9.36 -1.41 16.85
N LYS A 289 8.44 -0.88 17.68
CA LYS A 289 7.26 -1.61 18.17
C LYS A 289 6.38 -2.11 17.03
N GLU A 290 6.18 -1.25 16.04
CA GLU A 290 5.25 -1.53 14.95
C GLU A 290 5.86 -2.45 13.90
N MET A 291 7.17 -2.31 13.62
CA MET A 291 7.90 -3.28 12.81
C MET A 291 7.93 -4.65 13.48
N LYS A 292 8.02 -4.70 14.81
CA LYS A 292 7.90 -5.93 15.58
C LYS A 292 6.51 -6.54 15.43
N ALA A 293 5.44 -5.76 15.54
CA ALA A 293 4.07 -6.21 15.33
C ALA A 293 3.87 -6.80 13.91
N LEU A 294 4.41 -6.14 12.87
CA LEU A 294 4.38 -6.68 11.50
C LEU A 294 5.14 -8.00 11.36
N LYS A 295 6.25 -8.20 12.06
CA LYS A 295 7.01 -9.47 11.99
C LYS A 295 6.30 -10.60 12.74
N GLU A 296 5.82 -10.33 13.95
CA GLU A 296 5.26 -11.36 14.84
C GLU A 296 3.88 -11.82 14.37
N ASN A 297 3.00 -10.91 13.96
CA ASN A 297 1.63 -11.25 13.56
C ASN A 297 1.57 -12.02 12.24
N ASN A 298 2.54 -11.83 11.34
CA ASN A 298 2.60 -12.56 10.06
C ASN A 298 3.17 -13.98 10.21
N PHE A 299 3.89 -14.27 11.30
CA PHE A 299 4.52 -15.58 11.54
C PHE A 299 3.65 -16.51 12.41
N VAL A 300 2.84 -15.95 13.31
CA VAL A 300 2.02 -16.75 14.24
C VAL A 300 0.72 -17.26 13.59
N ARG A 301 0.11 -16.50 12.67
CA ARG A 301 -1.12 -16.92 11.97
C ARG A 301 -0.88 -18.04 10.95
N THR A 302 0.23 -18.00 10.23
CA THR A 302 0.60 -19.01 9.23
C THR A 302 1.03 -20.34 9.86
N SER A 303 1.54 -20.33 11.09
CA SER A 303 1.99 -21.56 11.78
C SER A 303 0.85 -22.36 12.43
N HIS A 304 -0.32 -21.76 12.65
CA HIS A 304 -1.45 -22.41 13.33
C HIS A 304 -2.58 -22.87 12.41
N GLU A 305 -2.56 -22.49 11.13
CA GLU A 305 -3.56 -22.92 10.12
C GLU A 305 -2.96 -23.84 9.03
N VAL A 306 -1.67 -24.19 9.11
CA VAL A 306 -0.98 -25.08 8.15
C VAL A 306 -0.56 -26.42 8.81
N VAL A 307 -1.15 -26.79 9.96
CA VAL A 307 -0.96 -28.10 10.60
C VAL A 307 -2.30 -28.77 10.81
#